data_AF-A0A957YV50-F1
#
_entry.id   AF-A0A957YV50-F1
#
_cell.length_a   1.000
_cell.length_b   1.000
_cell.length_c   1.000
_cell.angle_alpha   90.00
_cell.angle_beta   90.00
_cell.angle_gamma   90.00
#
_symmetry.space_group_name_H-M   'P 1'
#
loop_
_entity.id
_entity.type
_entity.pdbx_description
1 polymer ?
#
loop_
_entity_poly.entity_id
_entity_poly.type
_entity_poly.pdbx_seq_one_letter_code
_entity_poly.pdbx_strand_id
1 'polypeptide(L)' 'REVTLVMVDGKVLVRDGNILTADEEAVREEAQAQATEIARCVAADPVHQGMALLEPMAQGML' A
#
# COMPACT_ATOMS: atom_id res chain seq x y z
N ARG A 1 -13.89 15.47 -3.36
CA ARG A 1 -15.17 14.90 -3.84
C ARG A 1 -15.07 13.41 -3.62
N GLU A 2 -15.96 12.82 -2.83
CA GLU A 2 -15.91 11.41 -2.44
C GLU A 2 -16.60 10.53 -3.49
N VAL A 3 -16.11 9.31 -3.69
CA VAL A 3 -16.64 8.35 -4.68
C VAL A 3 -17.66 7.46 -4.00
N THR A 4 -18.91 7.47 -4.50
CA THR A 4 -20.01 6.69 -3.91
C THR A 4 -20.39 5.45 -4.72
N LEU A 5 -20.02 5.36 -6.01
CA LEU A 5 -20.35 4.21 -6.86
C LEU A 5 -19.25 4.00 -7.91
N VAL A 6 -18.77 2.76 -8.05
CA VAL A 6 -17.87 2.33 -9.14
C VAL A 6 -18.42 1.06 -9.77
N MET A 7 -18.49 1.03 -11.10
CA MET A 7 -18.93 -0.11 -11.89
C MET A 7 -17.97 -0.35 -13.05
N VAL A 8 -17.57 -1.60 -13.25
CA VAL A 8 -16.70 -2.05 -14.36
C VAL A 8 -17.34 -3.28 -14.99
N ASP A 9 -17.53 -3.27 -16.31
CA ASP A 9 -18.13 -4.38 -17.07
C ASP A 9 -19.47 -4.86 -16.49
N GLY A 10 -20.34 -3.90 -16.12
CA GLY A 10 -21.65 -4.18 -15.51
C GLY A 10 -21.60 -4.70 -14.06
N LYS A 11 -20.41 -4.84 -13.45
CA LYS A 11 -20.24 -5.28 -12.06
C LYS A 11 -19.95 -4.10 -11.15
N VAL A 12 -20.71 -3.98 -10.06
CA VAL A 12 -20.51 -2.93 -9.06
C VAL A 12 -19.37 -3.33 -8.12
N LEU A 13 -18.33 -2.51 -8.06
CA LEU A 13 -17.14 -2.74 -7.22
C LEU A 13 -17.19 -1.93 -5.94
N VAL A 14 -17.75 -0.72 -5.98
CA VAL A 14 -17.88 0.19 -4.82
C VAL A 14 -19.31 0.69 -4.75
N ARG A 15 -19.89 0.73 -3.55
CA ARG A 15 -21.20 1.33 -3.27
C ARG A 15 -21.21 1.99 -1.90
N ASP A 16 -21.75 3.21 -1.85
CA ASP A 16 -21.82 4.04 -0.64
C ASP A 16 -20.45 4.21 0.03
N GLY A 17 -19.39 4.27 -0.79
CA GLY A 17 -18.00 4.38 -0.35
C GLY A 17 -17.33 3.07 0.05
N ASN A 18 -18.06 1.95 0.14
CA ASN A 18 -17.52 0.66 0.56
C ASN A 18 -17.16 -0.22 -0.65
N ILE A 19 -16.03 -0.92 -0.59
CA ILE A 19 -15.66 -1.92 -1.61
C ILE A 19 -16.46 -3.20 -1.39
N LEU A 20 -17.12 -3.70 -2.43
CA LEU A 20 -17.97 -4.90 -2.38
C LEU A 20 -17.26 -6.18 -2.81
N THR A 21 -16.12 -6.05 -3.51
CA THR A 21 -15.46 -7.16 -4.21
C THR A 21 -14.12 -7.54 -3.62
N ALA A 22 -13.66 -6.85 -2.58
CA ALA A 22 -12.40 -7.13 -1.89
C ALA A 22 -12.59 -6.94 -0.40
N ASP A 23 -11.84 -7.71 0.38
CA ASP A 23 -11.70 -7.51 1.81
C ASP A 23 -10.62 -6.45 2.04
N GLU A 24 -11.04 -5.25 2.43
CA GLU A 24 -10.12 -4.12 2.63
C GLU A 24 -9.12 -4.37 3.76
N GLU A 25 -9.53 -5.07 4.81
CA GLU A 25 -8.66 -5.37 5.94
C GLU A 25 -7.59 -6.38 5.54
N ALA A 26 -7.99 -7.47 4.87
CA ALA A 26 -7.05 -8.48 4.37
C ALA A 26 -6.05 -7.87 3.36
N VAL A 27 -6.51 -7.02 2.45
CA VAL A 27 -5.65 -6.32 1.49
C VAL A 27 -4.64 -5.40 2.20
N ARG A 28 -5.10 -4.67 3.22
CA ARG A 28 -4.23 -3.80 4.02
C ARG A 28 -3.18 -4.60 4.78
N GLU A 29 -3.57 -5.70 5.41
CA GLU A 29 -2.65 -6.58 6.13
C GLU A 29 -1.58 -7.17 5.20
N GLU A 30 -1.99 -7.67 4.04
CA GLU A 30 -1.05 -8.19 3.04
C GLU A 30 -0.09 -7.11 2.55
N ALA A 31 -0.62 -5.94 2.18
CA ALA A 31 0.20 -4.82 1.72
C ALA A 31 1.22 -4.39 2.78
N GLN A 32 0.82 -4.34 4.05
CA GLN A 32 1.70 -3.98 5.15
C GLN A 32 2.78 -5.05 5.38
N ALA A 33 2.43 -6.33 5.32
CA ALA A 33 3.39 -7.42 5.45
C ALA A 33 4.44 -7.39 4.33
N GLN A 34 4.01 -7.16 3.08
CA GLN A 34 4.93 -7.03 1.95
C GLN A 34 5.82 -5.79 2.08
N ALA A 35 5.27 -4.65 2.50
CA ALA A 35 6.05 -3.44 2.73
C ALA A 35 7.14 -3.65 3.79
N THR A 36 6.82 -4.35 4.88
CA THR A 36 7.79 -4.70 5.93
C THR A 36 8.90 -5.60 5.40
N GLU A 37 8.56 -6.60 4.59
CA GLU A 37 9.55 -7.50 4.01
C GLU A 37 10.48 -6.78 3.01
N ILE A 38 9.92 -5.88 2.19
CA ILE A 38 10.72 -5.05 1.29
C ILE A 38 11.65 -4.13 2.09
N ALA A 39 11.15 -3.47 3.14
CA ALA A 39 11.96 -2.62 4.00
C ALA A 39 13.14 -3.40 4.63
N ARG A 40 12.90 -4.65 5.06
CA ARG A 40 13.94 -5.54 5.57
C ARG A 40 14.99 -5.87 4.51
N CYS A 41 14.57 -6.20 3.29
CA CYS A 41 15.48 -6.49 2.19
C CYS A 41 16.31 -5.27 1.81
N VAL A 42 15.69 -4.08 1.71
CA VAL A 42 16.37 -2.82 1.42
C VAL A 42 17.41 -2.49 2.50
N ALA A 43 17.08 -2.66 3.77
CA ALA A 43 18.02 -2.41 4.87
C ALA A 43 19.23 -3.37 4.85
N ALA A 44 19.03 -4.60 4.38
CA ALA A 44 20.08 -5.62 4.30
C ALA A 44 20.98 -5.49 3.06
N ASP A 45 20.57 -4.74 2.04
CA ASP A 45 21.32 -4.58 0.78
C ASP A 45 22.39 -3.47 0.89
N PRO A 46 23.69 -3.79 0.75
CA PRO A 46 24.77 -2.80 0.78
C PRO A 46 24.65 -1.71 -0.28
N VAL A 47 24.02 -1.98 -1.43
CA VAL A 47 23.80 -0.99 -2.50
C VAL A 47 22.87 0.12 -2.04
N HIS A 48 21.89 -0.22 -1.19
CA HIS A 48 20.90 0.73 -0.72
C HIS A 48 21.44 1.64 0.38
N GLN A 49 22.50 1.24 1.10
CA GLN A 49 23.13 2.03 2.19
C GLN A 49 23.65 3.41 1.76
N GLY A 50 23.93 3.61 0.46
CA GLY A 50 24.36 4.89 -0.11
C GLY A 50 23.24 5.73 -0.72
N MET A 51 21.98 5.28 -0.67
CA MET A 51 20.86 5.99 -1.31
C MET A 51 20.32 7.11 -0.41
N ALA A 52 20.23 8.32 -0.97
CA ALA A 52 19.91 9.57 -0.26
C ALA A 52 18.55 9.61 0.47
N LEU A 53 17.68 8.63 0.26
CA LEU A 53 16.33 8.60 0.82
C LEU A 53 16.18 7.71 2.06
N LEU A 54 17.21 6.97 2.48
CA LEU A 54 17.13 6.12 3.69
C LEU A 54 16.88 6.94 4.97
N GLU A 55 17.59 8.05 5.16
CA GLU A 55 17.42 8.92 6.33
C GLU A 55 16.02 9.57 6.39
N PRO A 56 15.50 10.18 5.31
CA PRO A 56 14.12 10.67 5.28
C PRO A 56 13.06 9.59 5.54
N MET A 57 13.21 8.37 5.01
CA MET A 57 12.28 7.27 5.27
C MET A 57 12.30 6.84 6.75
N ALA A 58 13.49 6.72 7.35
CA ALA A 58 13.62 6.36 8.76
C ALA A 58 12.99 7.41 9.70
N GLN A 59 12.91 8.67 9.25
CA GLN A 59 12.30 9.78 9.98
C GLN A 59 10.80 9.95 9.70
N GLY A 60 10.20 9.10 8.86
CA GLY A 60 8.79 9.18 8.49
C GLY A 60 8.44 10.42 7.67
N MET A 61 9.40 10.96 6.92
CA MET A 61 9.22 12.17 6.11
C MET A 61 8.80 11.87 4.65
N LEU A 62 8.32 10.65 4.39
CA LEU A 62 7.85 10.17 3.08
C LEU A 62 6.47 9.55 3.20
#